data_AF-A0A0P1HLY1-F1
#
_entry.id   AF-A0A0P1HLY1-F1
#
_cell.length_a   1.000
_cell.length_b   1.000
_cell.length_c   1.000
_cell.angle_alpha   90.00
_cell.angle_beta   90.00
_cell.angle_gamma   90.00
#
_symmetry.space_group_name_H-M   'P 1'
#
loop_
_entity.id
_entity.type
_entity.pdbx_description
1 polymer ?
#
loop_
_entity_poly.entity_id
_entity_poly.type
_entity_poly.pdbx_seq_one_letter_code
_entity_poly.pdbx_strand_id
1 'polypeptide(L)' 'MNKILSAALIGALSSAPALAGGTHGGMEVGKPGKAAHADREVAVTMNETDDGEMLFEPSSFSFA' A
#
# COMPACT_ATOMS: atom_id res chain seq x y z
N MET A 1 -10.51 33.31 21.89
CA MET A 1 -10.94 31.92 21.69
C MET A 1 -11.42 31.65 20.27
N ASN A 2 -12.26 32.49 19.65
CA ASN A 2 -12.72 32.30 18.25
C ASN A 2 -11.62 32.16 17.20
N LYS A 3 -10.51 32.92 17.30
CA LYS A 3 -9.45 32.91 16.27
C LYS A 3 -8.64 31.60 16.24
N ILE A 4 -8.46 30.95 17.39
CA ILE A 4 -7.74 29.68 17.47
C ILE A 4 -8.63 28.53 16.95
N LEU A 5 -9.93 28.59 17.27
CA LEU A 5 -10.90 27.62 16.77
C LEU A 5 -11.08 27.70 15.24
N SER A 6 -11.05 28.90 14.66
CA SER A 6 -11.08 29.08 13.19
C SER A 6 -9.81 28.61 12.50
N ALA A 7 -8.64 28.81 13.09
CA ALA A 7 -7.38 28.34 12.51
C ALA A 7 -7.28 26.81 12.50
N ALA A 8 -7.76 26.14 13.55
CA ALA A 8 -7.81 24.68 13.63
C ALA A 8 -8.74 24.05 12.58
N LEU A 9 -9.87 24.71 12.27
CA LEU A 9 -10.81 24.22 11.27
C LEU A 9 -10.25 24.30 9.84
N ILE A 10 -9.46 25.32 9.52
CA ILE A 10 -8.83 25.48 8.20
C ILE A 10 -7.71 24.45 7.99
N GLY A 11 -6.91 24.15 9.02
CA GLY A 11 -5.84 23.14 8.93
C GLY A 11 -6.35 21.71 8.76
N ALA A 12 -7.52 21.38 9.32
CA ALA A 12 -8.14 20.07 9.16
C ALA A 12 -8.76 19.84 7.76
N LEU A 13 -9.08 20.92 7.03
CA LEU A 13 -9.66 20.85 5.68
C LEU A 13 -8.59 20.72 4.59
N SER A 14 -7.32 21.00 4.89
CA SER A 14 -6.22 20.92 3.92
C SER A 14 -5.60 19.53 3.77
N SER A 15 -5.92 18.57 4.64
CA SER A 15 -5.50 17.17 4.48
C SER A 15 -6.45 16.44 3.55
N ALA A 16 -6.32 16.69 2.24
CA ALA A 16 -6.99 15.86 1.25
C ALA A 16 -6.38 14.44 1.29
N PRO A 17 -7.19 13.37 1.31
CA PRO A 17 -6.66 12.02 1.24
C PRO A 17 -5.95 11.81 -0.10
N ALA A 18 -4.67 11.46 -0.05
CA ALA A 18 -3.90 11.05 -1.22
C ALA A 18 -4.27 9.58 -1.56
N LEU A 19 -5.36 9.41 -2.32
CA LEU A 19 -5.78 8.11 -2.81
C LEU A 19 -4.85 7.68 -3.96
N ALA A 20 -4.12 6.58 -3.77
CA ALA A 20 -3.33 5.95 -4.82
C ALA A 20 -4.25 5.25 -5.85
N GLY A 21 -4.86 6.03 -6.74
CA GLY A 21 -5.60 5.52 -7.89
C GLY A 21 -4.64 5.03 -8.96
N GLY A 22 -4.13 3.81 -8.81
CA GLY A 22 -3.21 3.21 -9.79
C GLY A 22 -3.83 3.18 -11.19
N THR A 23 -3.06 3.56 -12.21
CA THR A 23 -3.49 3.62 -13.62
C THR A 23 -3.24 2.30 -14.36
N HIS A 24 -3.28 1.16 -13.67
CA HIS A 24 -3.00 -0.17 -14.23
C HIS A 24 -4.15 -0.70 -15.09
N GLY A 25 -4.55 0.07 -16.11
CA GLY A 25 -5.56 -0.29 -17.10
C GLY A 25 -4.94 -0.43 -18.48
N GLY A 26 -4.01 -1.38 -18.64
CA GLY A 26 -3.54 -1.82 -19.95
C GLY A 26 -4.38 -2.99 -20.45
N MET A 27 -4.53 -3.12 -21.76
CA MET A 27 -5.26 -4.22 -22.42
C MET A 27 -4.87 -5.58 -21.84
N GLU A 28 -5.85 -6.35 -21.35
CA GLU A 28 -5.63 -7.72 -20.90
C GLU A 28 -5.18 -8.59 -22.09
N VAL A 29 -3.88 -8.89 -22.18
CA VAL A 29 -3.32 -9.81 -23.16
C VAL A 29 -3.19 -11.19 -22.51
N GLY A 30 -3.94 -12.17 -23.03
CA GLY A 30 -3.88 -13.57 -22.58
C GLY A 30 -5.11 -14.01 -21.78
N LYS A 31 -4.98 -15.12 -21.05
CA LYS A 31 -5.99 -15.61 -20.09
C LYS A 31 -5.42 -15.46 -18.68
N PRO A 32 -6.22 -15.09 -17.68
CA PRO A 32 -5.76 -15.04 -16.29
C PRO A 32 -5.28 -16.44 -15.84
N GLY A 33 -4.25 -16.46 -14.99
CA GLY A 33 -3.77 -17.69 -14.34
C GLY A 33 -4.83 -18.28 -13.41
N LYS A 34 -4.72 -19.59 -13.11
CA LYS A 34 -5.58 -20.24 -12.10
C LYS A 34 -4.79 -20.46 -10.83
N ALA A 35 -5.38 -20.15 -9.67
CA ALA A 35 -4.74 -20.35 -8.36
C ALA A 35 -4.27 -21.81 -8.14
N ALA A 36 -5.03 -22.79 -8.64
CA ALA A 36 -4.68 -24.22 -8.58
C ALA A 36 -3.40 -24.60 -9.37
N HIS A 37 -2.84 -23.68 -10.16
CA HIS A 37 -1.58 -23.88 -10.88
C HIS A 37 -0.39 -23.18 -10.22
N ALA A 38 -0.56 -22.61 -9.01
CA ALA A 38 0.57 -22.10 -8.25
C ALA A 38 1.42 -23.28 -7.72
N ASP A 39 2.71 -23.26 -8.02
CA ASP A 39 3.64 -24.32 -7.57
C ASP A 39 3.98 -24.21 -6.08
N ARG A 40 3.97 -22.98 -5.53
CA ARG A 40 4.37 -22.66 -4.17
C ARG A 40 3.61 -21.44 -3.65
N GLU A 41 3.40 -21.42 -2.34
CA GLU A 41 2.93 -20.26 -1.59
C GLU A 41 4.01 -19.85 -0.60
N VAL A 42 4.30 -18.55 -0.51
CA VAL A 42 5.26 -18.00 0.44
C VAL A 42 4.56 -17.02 1.36
N ALA A 43 4.73 -17.21 2.66
CA ALA A 43 4.24 -16.28 3.67
C ALA A 43 5.24 -15.14 3.83
N VAL A 44 4.76 -13.90 3.71
CA VAL A 44 5.56 -12.69 3.93
C VAL A 44 4.85 -11.84 4.95
N THR A 45 5.58 -11.41 5.98
CA THR A 45 5.07 -10.46 6.96
C THR A 45 5.60 -9.08 6.60
N MET A 46 4.71 -8.09 6.64
CA MET A 46 5.09 -6.68 6.53
C MET A 46 5.01 -6.06 7.93
N ASN A 47 6.05 -5.30 8.29
CA ASN A 47 6.09 -4.50 9.50
C ASN A 47 6.58 -3.08 9.17
N GLU A 48 5.82 -2.08 9.62
CA GLU A 48 6.20 -0.67 9.52
C GLU A 48 6.91 -0.26 10.82
N THR A 49 8.06 0.40 10.71
CA THR A 49 8.81 0.93 11.85
C THR A 49 8.31 2.32 12.25
N ASP A 50 8.71 2.80 13.43
CA ASP A 50 8.28 4.11 13.94
C ASP A 50 8.77 5.30 13.08
N ASP A 51 9.83 5.12 12.30
CA ASP A 51 10.33 6.10 11.32
C ASP A 51 9.73 5.94 9.91
N GLY A 52 8.79 5.01 9.74
CA GLY A 52 8.04 4.78 8.50
C GLY A 52 8.75 3.91 7.49
N GLU A 53 9.79 3.16 7.89
CA GLU A 53 10.41 2.14 7.05
C GLU A 53 9.52 0.90 6.97
N MET A 54 9.35 0.38 5.76
CA MET A 54 8.52 -0.80 5.49
C MET A 54 9.41 -2.04 5.35
N LEU A 55 9.45 -2.85 6.41
CA LEU A 55 10.23 -4.08 6.46
C LEU A 55 9.37 -5.27 6.03
N PHE A 56 9.91 -6.11 5.15
CA PHE A 56 9.26 -7.34 4.68
C PHE A 56 10.12 -8.54 5.06
N GLU A 57 9.51 -9.52 5.73
CA GLU A 57 10.18 -10.74 6.17
C GLU A 57 9.55 -12.00 5.55
N PRO A 58 10.34 -12.88 4.91
CA PRO A 58 11.79 -12.75 4.71
C PRO A 58 12.13 -11.68 3.65
N SER A 59 13.28 -11.03 3.81
CA SER A 59 13.74 -9.98 2.89
C SER A 59 14.29 -10.52 1.56
N SER A 60 14.46 -11.84 1.45
CA SER A 60 14.86 -12.51 0.21
C SER A 60 14.34 -13.93 0.18
N PHE A 61 14.15 -14.45 -1.04
CA PHE A 61 13.83 -15.86 -1.29
C PHE A 61 14.90 -16.49 -2.17
N SER A 62 15.22 -17.74 -1.88
CA SER A 62 16.06 -18.57 -2.73
C SER A 62 15.33 -19.88 -3.02
N PHE A 63 15.20 -20.21 -4.30
CA PHE A 63 14.56 -21.43 -4.77
C PHE A 63 15.56 -22.21 -5.62
N ALA A 64 15.56 -23.54 -5.48
CA ALA A 64 16.38 -24.44 -6.27
C ALA A 64 15.93 -24.54 -7.72
#